data_AF-A0A2N9DVB3-F1
#
_entry.id   AF-A0A2N9DVB3-F1
#
_cell.length_a   1.000
_cell.length_b   1.000
_cell.length_c   1.000
_cell.angle_alpha   90.00
_cell.angle_beta   90.00
_cell.angle_gamma   90.00
#
_symmetry.space_group_name_H-M   'P 1'
#
loop_
_entity.id
_entity.type
_entity.pdbx_description
1 polymer ?
#
loop_
_entity_poly.entity_id
_entity_poly.type
_entity_poly.pdbx_seq_one_letter_code
_entity_poly.pdbx_strand_id
1 'polypeptide(L)' 'MFELEEFIMNNFISIFMLAVGLFEIYATYRAFKELKVSADKNISPFMPIALYSGISIGVILAIVGLYTLFI' A
#
# COMPACT_ATOMS: atom_id res chain seq x y z
N MET A 1 -12.24 -25.73 17.01
CA MET A 1 -13.15 -24.71 16.43
C MET A 1 -12.50 -23.33 16.51
N PHE A 2 -12.09 -22.88 17.71
CA PHE A 2 -11.36 -21.62 17.93
C PHE A 2 -10.09 -21.45 17.06
N GLU A 3 -9.23 -22.48 16.99
CA GLU A 3 -7.98 -22.42 16.20
C GLU A 3 -8.21 -22.29 14.67
N LEU A 4 -9.31 -22.83 14.15
CA LEU A 4 -9.63 -22.77 12.72
C LEU A 4 -10.09 -21.36 12.33
N GLU A 5 -10.89 -20.72 13.19
CA GLU A 5 -11.37 -19.35 12.98
C GLU A 5 -10.21 -18.35 13.03
N GLU A 6 -9.29 -18.53 13.97
CA GLU A 6 -8.07 -17.71 14.09
C GLU A 6 -7.16 -17.86 12.87
N PHE A 7 -6.98 -19.09 12.37
CA PHE A 7 -6.21 -19.35 11.14
C PHE A 7 -6.83 -18.67 9.92
N ILE A 8 -8.16 -18.76 9.75
CA ILE A 8 -8.86 -18.11 8.63
C ILE A 8 -8.74 -16.59 8.73
N MET A 9 -8.90 -16.03 9.94
CA MET A 9 -8.81 -14.59 10.17
C MET A 9 -7.40 -14.04 9.90
N ASN A 10 -6.35 -14.73 10.34
CA ASN A 10 -4.97 -14.32 10.07
C ASN A 10 -4.62 -14.33 8.58
N ASN A 11 -5.05 -15.35 7.85
CA ASN A 11 -4.86 -15.40 6.39
C ASN A 11 -5.62 -14.29 5.69
N PHE A 12 -6.85 -14.01 6.11
CA PHE A 12 -7.64 -12.93 5.54
C PHE A 12 -6.98 -11.57 5.75
N ILE A 13 -6.51 -11.29 6.97
CA ILE A 13 -5.80 -10.05 7.30
C ILE A 13 -4.52 -9.92 6.46
N SER A 14 -3.74 -10.99 6.34
CA SER A 14 -2.49 -11.00 5.56
C SER A 14 -2.72 -10.70 4.08
N ILE A 15 -3.71 -11.36 3.47
CA ILE A 15 -4.12 -11.11 2.07
C ILE A 15 -4.63 -9.68 1.91
N PHE A 16 -5.42 -9.18 2.85
CA PHE A 16 -5.92 -7.81 2.83
C PHE A 16 -4.80 -6.77 2.91
N MET A 17 -3.84 -6.94 3.83
CA MET A 17 -2.68 -6.05 3.96
C MET A 17 -1.84 -6.05 2.68
N LEU A 18 -1.61 -7.22 2.09
CA LEU A 18 -0.89 -7.35 0.82
C LEU A 18 -1.63 -6.62 -0.32
N ALA A 19 -2.94 -6.81 -0.43
CA ALA A 19 -3.76 -6.16 -1.45
C ALA A 19 -3.76 -4.63 -1.29
N VAL A 20 -3.90 -4.12 -0.06
CA VAL A 20 -3.86 -2.68 0.24
C VAL A 20 -2.48 -2.10 -0.08
N GLY A 21 -1.39 -2.78 0.31
CA GLY A 21 -0.03 -2.33 0.02
C GLY A 21 0.25 -2.23 -1.48
N LEU A 22 -0.15 -3.24 -2.26
CA LEU A 22 -0.04 -3.22 -3.72
C LEU A 22 -0.90 -2.12 -4.36
N PHE A 23 -2.11 -1.90 -3.83
CA PHE A 23 -2.97 -0.81 -4.29
C PHE A 23 -2.36 0.56 -4.02
N GLU A 24 -1.77 0.78 -2.84
CA GLU A 24 -1.14 2.05 -2.46
C GLU A 24 0.09 2.35 -3.34
N ILE A 25 0.89 1.33 -3.64
CA ILE A 25 2.00 1.42 -4.61
C ILE A 25 1.47 1.83 -5.99
N TYR A 26 0.42 1.17 -6.48
CA TYR A 26 -0.19 1.48 -7.78
C TYR A 26 -0.75 2.91 -7.82
N ALA A 27 -1.50 3.32 -6.79
CA ALA A 27 -2.09 4.65 -6.70
C ALA A 27 -1.00 5.74 -6.66
N THR A 28 0.06 5.52 -5.87
CA THR A 28 1.21 6.42 -5.80
C THR A 28 1.92 6.54 -7.15
N TYR A 29 2.14 5.42 -7.85
CA TYR A 29 2.76 5.41 -9.17
C TYR A 29 1.90 6.15 -10.21
N ARG A 30 0.58 5.96 -10.16
CA ARG A 30 -0.36 6.67 -11.02
C ARG A 30 -0.34 8.17 -10.75
N ALA A 31 -0.40 8.58 -9.49
CA ALA A 31 -0.32 9.99 -9.10
C ALA A 31 1.01 10.62 -9.56
N PHE A 32 2.13 9.92 -9.41
CA PHE A 32 3.42 10.37 -9.92
C PHE A 32 3.44 10.58 -11.44
N LYS A 33 2.81 9.68 -12.20
CA LYS A 33 2.66 9.84 -13.66
C LYS A 33 1.79 11.04 -14.03
N GLU A 34 0.66 11.22 -13.35
CA GLU A 34 -0.25 12.34 -13.60
C GLU A 34 0.46 13.67 -13.32
N LEU A 35 1.21 13.77 -12.23
CA LEU A 35 2.01 14.97 -11.93
C LEU A 35 3.08 15.24 -12.99
N LYS A 36 3.70 14.22 -13.57
CA LYS A 36 4.69 14.45 -14.65
C LYS A 36 4.10 15.10 -15.89
N VAL A 37 2.83 14.84 -16.19
CA VAL A 37 2.16 15.32 -17.41
C VAL A 37 1.39 16.61 -17.17
N SER A 38 0.78 16.73 -15.99
CA SER A 38 -0.18 17.79 -15.67
C SER A 38 0.29 18.73 -14.57
N ALA A 39 1.59 18.70 -14.20
CA ALA A 39 2.08 19.58 -13.16
C ALA A 39 2.04 21.05 -13.54
N ASP A 40 1.26 21.82 -12.78
CA ASP A 40 1.20 23.27 -12.85
C ASP A 40 1.54 23.90 -11.48
N LYS A 41 1.37 25.23 -11.42
CA LYS A 41 1.67 26.06 -10.24
C LYS A 41 0.74 25.81 -9.05
N ASN A 42 -0.35 25.07 -9.24
CA ASN A 42 -1.38 24.79 -8.23
C ASN A 42 -1.15 23.47 -7.48
N ILE A 43 -0.11 22.71 -7.82
CA ILE A 43 0.22 21.49 -7.07
C ILE A 43 0.75 21.84 -5.69
N SER A 44 0.23 21.14 -4.68
CA SER A 44 0.68 21.25 -3.31
C SER A 44 2.19 21.01 -3.19
N PRO A 45 2.95 21.86 -2.49
CA PRO A 45 4.37 21.62 -2.22
C PRO A 45 4.62 20.36 -1.39
N PHE A 46 3.57 19.82 -0.73
CA PHE A 46 3.62 18.56 0.00
C PHE A 46 3.44 17.32 -0.89
N MET A 47 3.14 17.47 -2.18
CA MET A 47 2.90 16.35 -3.08
C MET A 47 4.10 15.38 -3.20
N PRO A 48 5.37 15.83 -3.30
CA PRO A 48 6.50 14.91 -3.31
C PRO A 48 6.60 14.09 -2.02
N ILE A 49 6.38 14.74 -0.88
CA ILE A 49 6.41 14.08 0.44
C ILE A 49 5.32 13.02 0.52
N ALA A 50 4.10 13.35 0.08
CA ALA A 50 2.98 12.41 0.03
C ALA A 50 3.27 11.19 -0.87
N LEU A 51 3.94 11.38 -2.00
CA LEU A 51 4.35 10.27 -2.87
C LEU A 51 5.41 9.38 -2.23
N TYR A 52 6.44 9.97 -1.60
CA TYR A 52 7.46 9.20 -0.91
C TYR A 52 6.89 8.44 0.28
N SER A 53 5.99 9.05 1.06
CA SER A 53 5.32 8.34 2.15
C SER A 53 4.41 7.24 1.62
N GLY A 54 3.62 7.50 0.57
CA GLY A 54 2.71 6.51 -0.01
C GLY A 54 3.43 5.28 -0.57
N ILE A 55 4.55 5.46 -1.28
CA ILE A 55 5.34 4.32 -1.76
C ILE A 55 5.97 3.55 -0.59
N SER A 56 6.48 4.26 0.43
CA SER A 56 7.08 3.61 1.60
C SER A 56 6.06 2.80 2.40
N ILE A 57 4.88 3.37 2.69
CA ILE A 57 3.81 2.69 3.42
C ILE A 57 3.28 1.50 2.61
N GLY A 58 3.04 1.68 1.31
CA GLY A 58 2.59 0.60 0.44
C GLY A 58 3.58 -0.57 0.38
N VAL A 59 4.88 -0.29 0.32
CA VAL A 59 5.94 -1.33 0.38
C VAL A 59 5.95 -2.03 1.73
N ILE A 60 5.87 -1.29 2.84
CA ILE A 60 5.82 -1.89 4.18
C ILE A 60 4.60 -2.81 4.32
N LEU A 61 3.41 -2.36 3.91
CA LEU A 61 2.19 -3.15 3.96
C LEU A 61 2.27 -4.40 3.09
N ALA A 62 2.85 -4.29 1.89
CA ALA A 62 3.04 -5.43 1.00
C ALA A 62 4.02 -6.46 1.60
N ILE A 63 5.15 -6.01 2.16
CA ILE A 63 6.13 -6.90 2.80
C ILE A 63 5.54 -7.56 4.03
N VAL A 64 4.87 -6.80 4.90
CA VAL A 64 4.25 -7.32 6.12
C VAL A 64 3.17 -8.33 5.76
N GLY A 65 2.24 -7.99 4.86
CA GLY A 65 1.18 -8.91 4.44
C GLY A 65 1.72 -10.18 3.78
N LEU A 66 2.81 -10.09 3.02
CA LEU A 66 3.49 -11.27 2.46
C LEU A 66 4.15 -12.11 3.56
N TYR A 67 4.86 -11.48 4.49
CA TYR A 67 5.57 -12.16 5.57
C TYR A 67 4.61 -12.89 6.52
N THR A 68 3.51 -12.23 6.91
CA THR A 68 2.51 -12.82 7.81
C THR A 68 1.63 -13.89 7.14
N LEU A 69 1.64 -13.98 5.81
CA LEU A 69 0.97 -15.06 5.10
C LEU A 69 1.68 -16.41 5.29
N PHE A 70 3.00 -16.39 5.51
CA PHE A 70 3.85 -17.59 5.56
C PHE A 70 4.33 -17.95 6.98
N ILE A 71 3.92 -17.19 7.99
CA ILE A 71 4.22 -17.42 9.42
C ILE A 71 2.93 -17.74 10.15
#